data_AF-A0A378RJP7-F1
#
_entry.id   AF-A0A378RJP7-F1
#
_cell.length_a   1.000
_cell.length_b   1.000
_cell.length_c   1.000
_cell.angle_alpha   90.00
_cell.angle_beta   90.00
_cell.angle_gamma   90.00
#
_symmetry.space_group_name_H-M   'P 1'
#
loop_
_entity.id
_entity.type
_entity.pdbx_description
1 polymer ?
#
loop_
_entity_poly.entity_id
_entity_poly.type
_entity_poly.pdbx_seq_one_letter_code
_entity_poly.pdbx_strand_id
1 'polypeptide(L)'
;MGFNKRQHLQQNIDALRIAFTLEKEKRQATVGERLLMMQYSGFGGLKFVLNPITDNIDINHWRKNDQDLFPITQELHKLLKENSTDDKQYRRYVDSMKSSVLTAFYTPPQVIDAISETLRESGVNIDKFLEPSAGIGSFIQSFSENQQPKLPPMKRIC
;
A
#
# COMPACT_ATOMS: atom_id res chain seq x y z
N MET A 1 9.19 4.46 11.60
CA MET A 1 9.84 3.21 11.11
C MET A 1 10.18 3.36 9.64
N GLY A 2 11.32 2.82 9.20
CA GLY A 2 11.74 2.87 7.79
C GLY A 2 10.93 1.92 6.90
N PHE A 3 10.91 2.18 5.59
CA PHE A 3 10.22 1.37 4.60
C PHE A 3 10.79 -0.05 4.52
N ASN A 4 10.01 -1.07 4.92
CA ASN A 4 10.41 -2.48 4.83
C ASN A 4 9.84 -3.13 3.56
N LYS A 5 10.70 -3.30 2.55
CA LYS A 5 10.35 -3.87 1.24
C LYS A 5 9.70 -5.25 1.32
N ARG A 6 10.21 -6.13 2.18
CA ARG A 6 9.72 -7.51 2.31
C ARG A 6 8.31 -7.53 2.89
N GLN A 7 8.11 -6.82 3.99
CA GLN A 7 6.80 -6.74 4.63
C GLN A 7 5.77 -6.11 3.70
N HIS A 8 6.12 -5.02 3.03
CA HIS A 8 5.24 -4.36 2.06
C HIS A 8 4.83 -5.30 0.93
N LEU A 9 5.80 -6.01 0.34
CA LEU A 9 5.50 -6.97 -0.73
C LEU A 9 4.60 -8.12 -0.23
N GLN A 10 4.86 -8.64 0.97
CA GLN A 10 4.03 -9.69 1.56
C GLN A 10 2.58 -9.22 1.76
N GLN A 11 2.39 -8.02 2.33
CA GLN A 11 1.05 -7.44 2.53
C GLN A 11 0.28 -7.30 1.22
N ASN A 12 0.96 -6.89 0.15
CA ASN A 12 0.33 -6.83 -1.17
C ASN A 12 -0.03 -8.23 -1.71
N ILE A 13 0.85 -9.22 -1.57
CA ILE A 13 0.59 -10.60 -2.01
C ILE A 13 -0.61 -11.19 -1.25
N ASP A 14 -0.67 -10.99 0.07
CA ASP A 14 -1.76 -11.50 0.91
C ASP A 14 -3.10 -10.86 0.51
N ALA A 15 -3.11 -9.54 0.29
CA ALA A 15 -4.31 -8.83 -0.17
C ALA A 15 -4.77 -9.31 -1.55
N LEU A 16 -3.84 -9.51 -2.51
CA LEU A 16 -4.16 -10.04 -3.84
C LEU A 16 -4.70 -11.46 -3.76
N ARG A 17 -4.13 -12.31 -2.90
CA ARG A 17 -4.58 -13.69 -2.68
C ARG A 17 -6.04 -13.71 -2.21
N ILE A 18 -6.37 -12.86 -1.24
CA ILE A 18 -7.76 -12.70 -0.77
C ILE A 18 -8.66 -12.22 -1.91
N ALA A 19 -8.24 -11.19 -2.66
CA ALA A 19 -9.04 -10.66 -3.76
C ALA A 19 -9.38 -11.73 -4.80
N PHE A 20 -8.39 -12.54 -5.22
CA PHE A 20 -8.61 -13.65 -6.15
C PHE A 20 -9.53 -14.73 -5.58
N THR A 21 -9.37 -15.10 -4.31
CA THR A 21 -10.27 -16.05 -3.63
C THR A 21 -11.71 -15.56 -3.63
N LEU A 22 -11.93 -14.30 -3.28
CA LEU A 22 -13.28 -13.69 -3.24
C LEU A 22 -13.94 -13.64 -4.62
N GLU A 23 -13.17 -13.31 -5.66
CA GLU A 23 -13.64 -13.30 -7.04
C GLU A 23 -14.06 -14.70 -7.49
N LYS A 24 -13.24 -15.72 -7.20
CA LYS A 24 -13.52 -17.12 -7.54
C LYS A 24 -14.74 -17.67 -6.81
N GLU A 25 -14.87 -17.36 -5.53
CA GLU A 25 -15.97 -17.80 -4.67
C GLU A 25 -17.25 -16.98 -4.84
N LYS A 26 -17.17 -15.85 -5.57
CA LYS A 26 -18.28 -14.91 -5.80
C LYS A 26 -18.97 -14.46 -4.50
N ARG A 27 -18.18 -14.18 -3.47
CA ARG A 27 -18.67 -13.75 -2.15
C ARG A 27 -18.05 -12.44 -1.69
N GLN A 28 -18.62 -11.88 -0.63
CA GLN A 28 -18.09 -10.70 0.03
C GLN A 28 -16.96 -11.06 1.01
N ALA A 29 -16.03 -10.12 1.18
CA ALA A 29 -14.97 -10.21 2.17
C ALA A 29 -15.54 -10.19 3.60
N THR A 30 -15.02 -11.05 4.46
CA THR A 30 -15.24 -10.98 5.91
C THR A 30 -14.56 -9.73 6.50
N VAL A 31 -14.88 -9.38 7.76
CA VAL A 31 -14.23 -8.25 8.44
C VAL A 31 -12.71 -8.43 8.48
N GLY A 32 -12.23 -9.63 8.82
CA GLY A 32 -10.79 -9.92 8.89
C GLY A 32 -10.10 -9.82 7.53
N GLU A 33 -10.71 -10.37 6.48
CA GLU A 33 -10.19 -10.25 5.11
C GLU A 33 -10.12 -8.79 4.64
N ARG A 34 -11.13 -7.97 4.96
CA ARG A 34 -11.09 -6.53 4.65
C ARG A 34 -9.93 -5.82 5.33
N LEU A 35 -9.64 -6.13 6.59
CA LEU A 35 -8.51 -5.55 7.32
C LEU A 35 -7.16 -5.92 6.70
N LEU A 36 -7.01 -7.14 6.17
CA LEU A 36 -5.80 -7.54 5.45
C LEU A 36 -5.71 -6.85 4.08
N MET A 37 -6.82 -6.76 3.34
CA MET A 37 -6.86 -6.06 2.05
C MET A 37 -6.55 -4.57 2.18
N MET A 38 -6.90 -3.92 3.30
CA MET A 38 -6.56 -2.52 3.59
C MET A 38 -5.05 -2.28 3.70
N GLN A 39 -4.23 -3.32 3.86
CA GLN A 39 -2.76 -3.19 3.89
C GLN A 39 -2.15 -3.11 2.49
N TYR A 40 -2.94 -3.36 1.43
CA TYR A 40 -2.48 -3.18 0.06
C TYR A 40 -2.16 -1.71 -0.21
N SER A 41 -0.93 -1.43 -0.62
CA SER A 41 -0.45 -0.06 -0.86
C SER A 41 0.29 0.09 -2.19
N GLY A 42 0.13 -0.88 -3.09
CA GLY A 42 0.73 -0.87 -4.43
C GLY A 42 2.24 -1.09 -4.42
N PHE A 43 2.89 -0.87 -5.56
CA PHE A 43 4.27 -1.33 -5.83
C PHE A 43 5.31 -0.20 -5.94
N GLY A 44 4.95 1.03 -5.61
CA GLY A 44 5.79 2.22 -5.78
C GLY A 44 7.24 2.14 -5.29
N GLY A 45 7.41 1.66 -4.06
CA GLY A 45 8.74 1.48 -3.45
C GLY A 45 9.43 0.17 -3.80
N LEU A 46 8.81 -0.68 -4.62
CA LEU A 46 9.22 -2.05 -4.88
C LEU A 46 9.75 -2.24 -6.31
N LYS A 47 10.59 -1.33 -6.80
CA LYS A 47 11.09 -1.35 -8.21
C LYS A 47 11.64 -2.70 -8.67
N PHE A 48 12.18 -3.51 -7.76
CA PHE A 48 12.71 -4.84 -8.06
C PHE A 48 11.66 -5.84 -8.58
N VAL A 49 10.35 -5.60 -8.35
CA VAL A 49 9.28 -6.46 -8.89
C VAL A 49 9.16 -6.42 -10.41
N LEU A 50 9.88 -5.50 -11.07
CA LEU A 50 9.95 -5.40 -12.53
C LEU A 50 11.15 -6.14 -13.13
N ASN A 51 12.04 -6.67 -12.27
CA ASN A 51 13.20 -7.41 -12.73
C ASN A 51 12.77 -8.79 -13.28
N PRO A 52 13.58 -9.40 -14.16
CA PRO A 52 13.35 -10.78 -14.60
C PRO A 52 13.31 -11.76 -13.42
N ILE A 53 12.38 -12.72 -13.49
CA ILE A 53 12.14 -13.76 -12.47
C ILE A 53 11.88 -15.14 -13.08
N THR A 54 12.11 -15.28 -14.38
CA THR A 54 11.73 -16.47 -15.15
C THR A 54 12.57 -17.66 -14.75
N ASP A 55 13.87 -17.45 -14.61
CA ASP A 55 14.84 -18.50 -14.29
C ASP A 55 15.53 -18.19 -12.96
N ASN A 56 15.92 -19.23 -12.21
CA ASN A 56 16.68 -19.04 -10.97
C ASN A 56 18.02 -18.31 -11.18
N ILE A 57 18.55 -18.33 -12.41
CA ILE A 57 19.78 -17.62 -12.79
C ILE A 57 19.56 -16.10 -12.81
N ASP A 58 18.31 -15.63 -12.96
CA ASP A 58 17.98 -14.20 -13.02
C ASP A 58 18.36 -13.45 -11.74
N ILE A 59 18.43 -14.13 -10.59
CA ILE A 59 18.87 -13.55 -9.31
C ILE A 59 20.26 -12.90 -9.42
N ASN A 60 21.12 -13.38 -10.32
CA ASN A 60 22.45 -12.84 -10.53
C ASN A 60 22.43 -11.44 -11.17
N HIS A 61 21.34 -11.08 -11.85
CA HIS A 61 21.14 -9.75 -12.43
C HIS A 61 20.51 -8.76 -11.44
N TRP A 62 20.08 -9.22 -10.27
CA TRP A 62 19.51 -8.37 -9.23
C TRP A 62 20.59 -7.67 -8.41
N ARG A 63 20.23 -6.53 -7.81
CA ARG A 63 21.10 -5.87 -6.82
C ARG A 63 21.24 -6.76 -5.60
N LYS A 64 22.46 -6.87 -5.05
CA LYS A 64 22.76 -7.71 -3.86
C LYS A 64 21.75 -7.52 -2.71
N ASN A 65 21.37 -6.27 -2.42
CA ASN A 65 20.45 -5.93 -1.33
C ASN A 65 18.97 -6.24 -1.61
N ASP A 66 18.63 -6.66 -2.84
CA ASP A 66 17.27 -7.05 -3.23
C ASP A 66 17.19 -8.56 -3.55
N GLN A 67 18.31 -9.28 -3.61
CA GLN A 67 18.33 -10.71 -3.96
C GLN A 67 17.53 -11.57 -2.99
N ASP A 68 17.46 -11.18 -1.70
CA ASP A 68 16.64 -11.87 -0.71
C ASP A 68 15.14 -11.77 -1.01
N LEU A 69 14.73 -10.78 -1.81
CA LEU A 69 13.35 -10.55 -2.24
C LEU A 69 12.99 -11.35 -3.52
N PHE A 70 13.97 -12.01 -4.14
CA PHE A 70 13.74 -12.79 -5.37
C PHE A 70 12.66 -13.89 -5.19
N PRO A 71 12.71 -14.74 -4.14
CA PRO A 71 11.73 -15.82 -3.98
C PRO A 71 10.29 -15.33 -3.78
N ILE A 72 10.12 -14.26 -2.99
CA ILE A 72 8.79 -13.67 -2.74
C ILE A 72 8.27 -12.93 -3.99
N THR A 73 9.16 -12.41 -4.84
CA THR A 73 8.77 -11.84 -6.14
C THR A 73 8.33 -12.96 -7.11
N GLN A 74 9.01 -14.10 -7.12
CA GLN A 74 8.54 -15.26 -7.88
C GLN A 74 7.17 -15.73 -7.40
N GLU A 75 6.91 -15.73 -6.08
CA GLU A 75 5.59 -16.03 -5.52
C GLU A 75 4.51 -15.09 -6.05
N LEU A 76 4.77 -13.77 -6.09
CA LEU A 76 3.86 -12.80 -6.68
C LEU A 76 3.53 -13.15 -8.13
N HIS A 77 4.54 -13.38 -8.96
CA HIS A 77 4.33 -13.70 -10.38
C HIS A 77 3.59 -15.03 -10.57
N LYS A 78 3.88 -16.03 -9.74
CA LYS A 78 3.14 -17.30 -9.71
C LYS A 78 1.67 -17.06 -9.36
N LEU A 79 1.37 -16.30 -8.30
CA LEU A 79 0.01 -15.97 -7.89
C LEU A 79 -0.76 -15.28 -9.03
N LEU A 80 -0.16 -14.29 -9.69
CA LEU A 80 -0.79 -13.58 -10.80
C LEU A 80 -1.07 -14.53 -11.97
N LYS A 81 -0.12 -15.41 -12.31
CA LYS A 81 -0.26 -16.35 -13.43
C LYS A 81 -1.31 -17.42 -13.17
N GLU A 82 -1.34 -17.99 -11.96
CA GLU A 82 -2.33 -19.00 -11.55
C GLU A 82 -3.76 -18.47 -11.52
N ASN A 83 -3.94 -17.15 -11.32
CA ASN A 83 -5.23 -16.48 -11.30
C ASN A 83 -5.53 -15.69 -12.59
N SER A 84 -4.74 -15.89 -13.65
CA SER A 84 -5.01 -15.34 -14.97
C SER A 84 -5.68 -16.39 -15.87
N THR A 85 -6.69 -16.00 -16.64
CA THR A 85 -7.34 -16.87 -17.63
C THR A 85 -6.47 -17.14 -18.84
N ASP A 86 -5.63 -16.17 -19.21
CA ASP A 86 -4.71 -16.26 -20.33
C ASP A 86 -3.48 -15.35 -20.14
N ASP A 87 -2.51 -15.48 -21.03
CA ASP A 87 -1.29 -14.66 -21.02
C ASP A 87 -1.58 -13.16 -21.18
N LYS A 88 -2.70 -12.77 -21.79
CA LYS A 88 -3.08 -11.37 -21.97
C LYS A 88 -3.55 -10.76 -20.65
N GLN A 89 -4.30 -11.49 -19.84
CA GLN A 89 -4.70 -11.07 -18.51
C GLN A 89 -3.50 -11.00 -17.57
N TYR A 90 -2.60 -11.98 -17.62
CA TYR A 90 -1.35 -11.94 -16.87
C TYR A 90 -0.53 -10.70 -17.21
N ARG A 91 -0.36 -10.39 -18.51
CA ARG A 91 0.32 -9.16 -18.95
C ARG A 91 -0.35 -7.90 -18.41
N ARG A 92 -1.69 -7.84 -18.40
CA ARG A 92 -2.43 -6.70 -17.81
C ARG A 92 -2.12 -6.53 -16.33
N TYR A 93 -2.05 -7.61 -15.54
CA TYR A 93 -1.67 -7.51 -14.13
C TYR A 93 -0.24 -6.99 -13.95
N VAL A 94 0.70 -7.49 -14.75
CA VAL A 94 2.09 -7.02 -14.74
C VAL A 94 2.18 -5.54 -15.16
N ASP A 95 1.39 -5.11 -16.15
CA ASP A 95 1.33 -3.72 -16.58
C ASP A 95 0.72 -2.80 -15.50
N SER A 96 -0.31 -3.26 -14.78
CA SER A 96 -0.85 -2.53 -13.63
C SER A 96 0.18 -2.39 -12.50
N MET A 97 0.94 -3.44 -12.22
CA MET A 97 2.05 -3.39 -11.26
C MET A 97 3.14 -2.41 -11.70
N LYS A 98 3.55 -2.45 -12.98
CA LYS A 98 4.51 -1.52 -13.58
C LYS A 98 4.03 -0.06 -13.49
N SER A 99 2.76 0.18 -13.81
CA SER A 99 2.15 1.51 -13.67
C SER A 99 2.20 2.00 -12.22
N SER A 100 1.89 1.12 -11.25
CA SER A 100 1.99 1.44 -9.82
C SER A 100 3.41 1.81 -9.40
N VAL A 101 4.43 1.13 -9.91
CA VAL A 101 5.85 1.49 -9.66
C VAL A 101 6.17 2.88 -10.23
N LEU A 102 5.72 3.16 -11.45
CA LEU A 102 6.09 4.39 -12.18
C LEU A 102 5.33 5.64 -11.71
N THR A 103 4.17 5.47 -11.08
CA THR A 103 3.29 6.58 -10.69
C THR A 103 3.20 6.81 -9.18
N ALA A 104 3.85 5.98 -8.38
CA ALA A 104 3.89 6.17 -6.93
C ALA A 104 4.89 7.26 -6.53
N PHE A 105 4.47 8.50 -6.68
CA PHE A 105 5.08 9.65 -6.03
C PHE A 105 4.42 9.80 -4.66
N TYR A 106 4.98 9.13 -3.67
CA TYR A 106 4.43 9.15 -2.31
C TYR A 106 5.19 10.13 -1.44
N THR A 107 4.46 10.90 -0.64
CA THR A 107 5.05 11.75 0.41
C THR A 107 5.29 10.88 1.64
N PRO A 108 6.53 10.69 2.12
CA PRO A 108 6.79 9.83 3.27
C PRO A 108 5.97 10.28 4.50
N PRO A 109 5.41 9.34 5.30
CA PRO A 109 4.58 9.69 6.46
C PRO A 109 5.26 10.69 7.40
N GLN A 110 6.57 10.57 7.61
CA GLN A 110 7.34 11.49 8.45
C GLN A 110 7.29 12.94 7.97
N VAL A 111 7.22 13.15 6.64
CA VAL A 111 7.08 14.48 6.06
C VAL A 111 5.67 15.00 6.27
N ILE A 112 4.66 14.14 6.07
CA ILE A 112 3.25 14.48 6.31
C ILE A 112 3.03 14.85 7.78
N ASP A 113 3.52 14.03 8.70
CA ASP A 113 3.40 14.19 10.14
C ASP A 113 4.08 15.49 10.59
N ALA A 114 5.32 15.74 10.13
CA ALA A 114 6.04 16.98 10.44
C ALA A 114 5.28 18.23 9.96
N ILE A 115 4.66 18.18 8.77
CA ILE A 115 3.84 19.29 8.26
C ILE A 115 2.59 19.47 9.15
N SER A 116 1.88 18.38 9.47
CA SER A 116 0.66 18.43 10.28
C SER A 116 0.93 18.96 11.70
N GLU A 117 2.05 18.55 12.30
CA GLU A 117 2.49 18.96 13.62
C GLU A 117 2.89 20.43 13.66
N THR A 118 3.71 20.88 12.69
CA THR A 118 4.15 22.27 12.60
C THR A 118 2.97 23.24 12.46
N LEU A 119 1.97 22.89 11.63
CA LEU A 119 0.77 23.71 11.45
C LEU A 119 -0.04 23.82 12.76
N ARG A 120 -0.15 22.71 13.50
CA ARG A 120 -0.83 22.67 14.80
C ARG A 120 -0.10 23.50 15.85
N GLU A 121 1.22 23.34 15.97
CA GLU A 121 2.05 24.13 16.91
C GLU A 121 1.99 25.63 16.61
N SER A 122 1.81 25.98 15.34
CA SER A 122 1.61 27.37 14.90
C SER A 122 0.19 27.90 15.14
N GLY A 123 -0.72 27.09 15.72
CA GLY A 123 -2.10 27.47 16.00
C GLY A 123 -3.02 27.52 14.78
N VAL A 124 -2.63 26.92 13.66
CA VAL A 124 -3.44 26.88 12.44
C VAL A 124 -4.50 25.78 12.58
N ASN A 125 -5.77 26.18 12.67
CA ASN A 125 -6.91 25.26 12.65
C ASN A 125 -7.36 25.02 11.20
N ILE A 126 -7.38 23.77 10.77
CA ILE A 126 -7.87 23.38 9.45
C ILE A 126 -9.31 22.91 9.55
N ASP A 127 -10.26 23.76 9.14
CA ASP A 127 -11.69 23.41 9.10
C ASP A 127 -12.10 22.66 7.82
N LYS A 128 -11.36 22.86 6.72
CA LYS A 128 -11.62 22.24 5.41
C LYS A 128 -10.31 21.74 4.80
N PHE A 129 -10.30 20.48 4.40
CA PHE A 129 -9.15 19.82 3.80
C PHE A 129 -9.50 19.33 2.40
N LEU A 130 -8.73 19.74 1.40
CA LEU A 130 -8.91 19.31 0.00
C LEU A 130 -7.63 18.64 -0.48
N GLU A 131 -7.68 17.33 -0.68
CA GLU A 131 -6.59 16.54 -1.26
C GLU A 131 -7.09 15.81 -2.52
N PRO A 132 -7.00 16.43 -3.70
CA PRO A 132 -7.57 15.87 -4.94
C PRO A 132 -6.81 14.64 -5.46
N SER A 133 -5.60 14.40 -4.95
CA SER A 133 -4.73 13.27 -5.32
C SER A 133 -4.39 12.42 -4.09
N ALA A 134 -5.37 12.18 -3.22
CA ALA A 134 -5.15 11.62 -1.91
C ALA A 134 -4.50 10.22 -1.88
N GLY A 135 -4.55 9.49 -2.99
CA GLY A 135 -4.05 8.12 -3.03
C GLY A 135 -4.73 7.29 -1.94
N ILE A 136 -3.94 6.77 -1.00
CA ILE A 136 -4.44 5.99 0.15
C ILE A 136 -4.95 6.86 1.33
N GLY A 137 -4.89 8.19 1.23
CA GLY A 137 -5.46 9.12 2.21
C GLY A 137 -4.57 9.44 3.41
N SER A 138 -3.25 9.27 3.32
CA SER A 138 -2.40 9.43 4.51
C SER A 138 -2.25 10.87 5.00
N PHE A 139 -2.37 11.86 4.12
CA PHE A 139 -2.50 13.25 4.54
C PHE A 139 -3.80 13.45 5.34
N ILE A 140 -4.94 12.96 4.82
CA ILE A 140 -6.21 13.01 5.56
C ILE A 140 -6.10 12.31 6.92
N GLN A 141 -5.49 11.12 6.98
CA GLN A 141 -5.32 10.37 8.21
C GLN A 141 -4.47 11.13 9.25
N SER A 142 -3.27 11.57 8.88
CA SER A 142 -2.35 12.30 9.78
C SER A 142 -3.00 13.60 10.30
N PHE A 143 -3.73 14.31 9.45
CA PHE A 143 -4.46 15.52 9.86
C PHE A 143 -5.73 15.25 10.66
N SER A 144 -6.31 14.05 10.63
CA SER A 144 -7.50 13.66 11.41
C SER A 144 -7.12 13.08 12.78
N GLU A 145 -6.10 12.23 12.85
CA GLU A 145 -5.63 11.62 14.11
C GLU A 145 -5.05 12.67 15.07
N ASN A 146 -4.52 13.77 14.54
CA ASN A 146 -4.00 14.89 15.30
C ASN A 146 -5.05 15.95 15.70
N GLN A 147 -6.34 15.73 15.41
CA GLN A 147 -7.42 16.54 15.97
C GLN A 147 -7.72 16.04 17.38
N GLN A 148 -7.46 16.87 18.39
CA GLN A 148 -7.89 16.55 19.76
C GLN A 148 -9.38 16.21 19.77
N PRO A 149 -9.81 15.17 20.50
CA PRO A 149 -11.24 14.95 20.74
C PRO A 149 -11.79 16.19 21.42
N LYS A 150 -12.74 16.87 20.76
CA LYS A 150 -13.55 17.90 21.41
C LYS A 150 -14.36 17.23 22.52
N LEU A 151 -13.79 17.16 23.73
CA LEU A 151 -14.56 16.89 24.94
C LEU A 151 -15.63 17.99 25.02
N PRO A 152 -16.93 17.66 24.96
CA PRO A 152 -17.96 18.67 25.14
C PRO A 152 -17.78 19.29 26.54
N PRO A 153 -17.99 20.61 26.69
CA PRO A 153 -17.88 21.23 28.00
C PRO A 153 -18.86 20.54 28.95
N MET A 154 -18.35 20.02 30.07
CA MET A 154 -19.18 19.54 31.17
C MET A 154 -20.15 20.67 31.52
N LYS A 155 -21.44 20.47 31.19
CA LYS A 155 -22.50 21.29 31.76
C LYS A 155 -22.41 21.12 33.27
N ARG A 156 -22.07 22.20 33.98
CA ARG A 156 -22.33 22.32 35.41
C ARG A 156 -23.82 22.03 35.61
N ILE A 157 -24.11 20.89 36.23
CA ILE A 157 -25.38 20.64 36.89
C ILE A 157 -25.16 21.19 38.29
N CYS A 158 -25.93 22.23 38.62
CA CYS A 158 -26.17 22.89 39.90
C CYS A 158 -25.08 22.77 40.98
#